data_AF-A0A3R7PDS5-F1
#
_entry.id   AF-A0A3R7PDS5-F1
#
_cell.length_a   1.000
_cell.length_b   1.000
_cell.length_c   1.000
_cell.angle_alpha   90.00
_cell.angle_beta   90.00
_cell.angle_gamma   90.00
#
_symmetry.space_group_name_H-M   'P 1'
#
loop_
_entity.id
_entity.type
_entity.pdbx_description
1 polymer ?
#
loop_
_entity_poly.entity_id
_entity_poly.type
_entity_poly.pdbx_seq_one_letter_code
_entity_poly.pdbx_strand_id
1 'polypeptide(L)'
;MEMLAPTSVVADYLDRHDDWFERCAAPMQVQAVDRQSYELTLGRFGNFGFEVEPTIGLRLLPEVQKVYRIETIDLYEEREGDSPALMDHYDVDFRARMELKPWASQVSDDASKATAVSWDLDLAVWIRLPRVITMLPDGLVQSSGDHLLKQIVRQISRRLTWKVQEDFHANHGLVCPPRRRAAF
;
A
#
# COMPACT_ATOMS: atom_id res chain seq x y z
N MET A 1 -13.32 -3.34 3.32
CA MET A 1 -13.80 -2.10 3.98
C MET A 1 -15.20 -1.76 3.49
N GLU A 2 -15.94 -0.96 4.26
CA GLU A 2 -17.31 -0.53 3.94
C GLU A 2 -17.29 0.96 3.58
N MET A 3 -17.74 1.30 2.37
CA MET A 3 -17.86 2.68 1.90
C MET A 3 -19.35 3.01 1.77
N LEU A 4 -19.84 4.00 2.53
CA LEU A 4 -21.26 4.36 2.59
C LEU A 4 -21.71 5.22 1.39
N ALA A 5 -21.40 4.77 0.17
CA ALA A 5 -21.86 5.38 -1.06
C ALA A 5 -22.04 4.34 -2.19
N PRO A 6 -22.79 4.69 -3.25
CA PRO A 6 -22.89 3.87 -4.45
C PRO A 6 -21.53 3.60 -5.09
N THR A 7 -21.40 2.47 -5.79
CA THR A 7 -20.12 2.03 -6.37
C THR A 7 -19.53 3.03 -7.37
N SER A 8 -20.35 3.81 -8.08
CA SER A 8 -19.87 4.89 -8.96
C SER A 8 -19.14 5.98 -8.18
N VAL A 9 -19.72 6.46 -7.07
CA VAL A 9 -19.11 7.50 -6.24
C VAL A 9 -17.80 7.01 -5.61
N VAL A 10 -17.76 5.75 -5.18
CA VAL A 10 -16.53 5.14 -4.65
C VAL A 10 -15.48 5.01 -5.74
N ALA A 11 -15.87 4.62 -6.96
CA ALA A 11 -14.96 4.52 -8.09
C ALA A 11 -14.36 5.90 -8.45
N ASP A 12 -15.20 6.93 -8.58
CA ASP A 12 -14.78 8.30 -8.91
C ASP A 12 -13.77 8.86 -7.88
N TYR A 13 -13.94 8.51 -6.61
CA TYR A 13 -12.98 8.86 -5.56
C TYR A 13 -11.66 8.09 -5.71
N LEU A 14 -11.71 6.77 -5.96
CA LEU A 14 -10.51 5.95 -6.10
C LEU A 14 -9.71 6.27 -7.35
N ASP A 15 -10.36 6.68 -8.44
CA ASP A 15 -9.71 7.14 -9.68
C ASP A 15 -8.91 8.43 -9.48
N ARG A 16 -9.27 9.25 -8.48
CA ARG A 16 -8.55 10.49 -8.11
C ARG A 16 -7.50 10.24 -7.04
N HIS A 17 -6.65 9.25 -7.28
CA HIS A 17 -5.63 8.84 -6.32
C HIS A 17 -4.53 9.89 -6.11
N ASP A 18 -4.32 10.80 -7.06
CA ASP A 18 -3.53 12.00 -6.88
C ASP A 18 -4.03 12.90 -5.74
N ASP A 19 -5.33 12.91 -5.48
CA ASP A 19 -5.90 13.65 -4.36
C ASP A 19 -5.63 12.95 -3.02
N TRP A 20 -5.82 11.63 -2.90
CA TRP A 20 -5.88 10.95 -1.59
C TRP A 20 -4.67 10.10 -1.23
N PHE A 21 -3.88 9.61 -2.19
CA PHE A 21 -2.86 8.58 -1.94
C PHE A 21 -1.77 9.07 -0.98
N GLU A 22 -1.21 10.26 -1.23
CA GLU A 22 -0.19 10.87 -0.37
C GLU A 22 -0.71 11.09 1.06
N ARG A 23 -1.92 11.63 1.21
CA ARG A 23 -2.54 11.84 2.54
C ARG A 23 -2.75 10.53 3.28
N CYS A 24 -3.21 9.50 2.58
CA CYS A 24 -3.56 8.22 3.17
C CYS A 24 -2.34 7.35 3.51
N ALA A 25 -1.23 7.54 2.79
CA ALA A 25 0.01 6.81 2.98
C ALA A 25 0.80 7.25 4.23
N ALA A 26 0.52 8.45 4.78
CA ALA A 26 1.19 8.94 5.98
C ALA A 26 1.20 7.89 7.12
N PRO A 27 2.37 7.55 7.69
CA PRO A 27 3.57 8.37 7.76
C PRO A 27 4.63 7.97 6.71
N MET A 28 4.29 7.07 5.78
CA MET A 28 5.14 6.77 4.63
C MET A 28 5.24 8.04 3.80
N GLN A 29 6.42 8.28 3.24
CA GLN A 29 6.64 9.44 2.38
C GLN A 29 6.26 9.03 0.96
N VAL A 30 5.42 9.84 0.32
CA VAL A 30 5.00 9.63 -1.05
C VAL A 30 5.46 10.82 -1.86
N GLN A 31 6.12 10.57 -2.97
CA GLN A 31 6.43 11.59 -3.97
C GLN A 31 5.81 11.17 -5.29
N ALA A 32 4.95 12.02 -5.87
CA ALA A 32 4.43 11.78 -7.21
C ALA A 32 5.59 11.86 -8.22
N VAL A 33 5.70 10.84 -9.06
CA VAL A 33 6.65 10.79 -10.19
C VAL A 33 5.97 11.33 -11.44
N ASP A 34 4.74 10.88 -11.68
CA ASP A 34 3.85 11.37 -12.72
C ASP A 34 2.38 11.32 -12.24
N ARG A 35 1.40 11.34 -13.15
CA ARG A 35 -0.03 11.29 -12.80
C ARG A 35 -0.51 9.96 -12.24
N GLN A 36 0.19 8.87 -12.47
CA GLN A 36 -0.18 7.50 -12.08
C GLN A 36 0.92 6.79 -11.27
N SER A 37 2.12 7.34 -11.26
CA SER A 37 3.29 6.75 -10.65
C SER A 37 3.75 7.53 -9.41
N TYR A 38 4.17 6.81 -8.37
CA TYR A 38 4.60 7.34 -7.08
C TYR A 38 5.83 6.62 -6.57
N GLU A 39 6.72 7.37 -5.95
CA GLU A 39 7.78 6.85 -5.10
C GLU A 39 7.26 6.77 -3.66
N LEU A 40 7.19 5.56 -3.10
CA LEU A 40 6.73 5.29 -1.74
C LEU A 40 7.90 4.85 -0.87
N THR A 41 8.32 5.71 0.06
CA THR A 41 9.32 5.39 1.08
C THR A 41 8.63 4.93 2.37
N LEU A 42 8.90 3.69 2.75
CA LEU A 42 8.23 2.99 3.85
C LEU A 42 8.67 3.48 5.24
N GLY A 43 9.84 4.12 5.29
CA GLY A 43 10.51 4.56 6.51
C GLY A 43 11.75 3.71 6.81
N ARG A 44 12.45 4.07 7.89
CA ARG A 44 13.71 3.41 8.26
C ARG A 44 13.47 2.19 9.14
N PHE A 45 14.17 1.12 8.81
CA PHE A 45 14.17 -0.11 9.56
C PHE A 45 15.59 -0.57 9.80
N GLY A 46 15.93 -0.93 11.02
CA GLY A 46 17.28 -1.40 11.32
C GLY A 46 17.33 -2.36 12.50
N ASN A 47 18.31 -3.26 12.44
CA ASN A 47 18.67 -4.16 13.52
C ASN A 47 20.15 -4.55 13.38
N PHE A 48 20.83 -4.82 14.50
CA PHE A 48 22.23 -5.27 14.52
C PHE A 48 23.24 -4.38 13.74
N GLY A 49 23.06 -3.06 13.76
CA GLY A 49 23.97 -2.11 13.09
C GLY A 49 23.78 -2.01 11.58
N PHE A 50 22.72 -2.61 11.04
CA PHE A 50 22.27 -2.45 9.66
C PHE A 50 20.94 -1.72 9.63
N GLU A 51 20.82 -0.71 8.76
CA GLU A 51 19.63 0.09 8.57
C GLU A 51 19.32 0.17 7.07
N VAL A 52 18.05 0.02 6.72
CA VAL A 52 17.50 0.17 5.37
C VAL A 52 16.30 1.08 5.41
N GLU A 53 16.13 1.89 4.37
CA GLU A 53 14.95 2.69 4.15
C GLU A 53 14.36 2.27 2.80
N PRO A 54 13.43 1.29 2.79
CA PRO A 54 12.87 0.78 1.55
C PRO A 54 12.02 1.82 0.83
N THR A 55 12.32 2.01 -0.45
CA THR A 55 11.60 2.90 -1.37
C THR A 55 11.14 2.08 -2.57
N ILE A 56 9.85 2.20 -2.90
CA ILE A 56 9.18 1.42 -3.93
C ILE A 56 8.64 2.36 -5.00
N GLY A 57 8.87 2.05 -6.27
CA GLY A 57 8.11 2.65 -7.36
C GLY A 57 6.77 1.97 -7.49
N LEU A 58 5.68 2.74 -7.44
CA LEU A 58 4.33 2.24 -7.56
C LEU A 58 3.62 2.89 -8.72
N ARG A 59 2.89 2.12 -9.51
CA ARG A 59 1.94 2.62 -10.51
C ARG A 59 0.53 2.19 -10.12
N LEU A 60 -0.36 3.18 -9.98
CA LEU A 60 -1.78 2.96 -9.76
C LEU A 60 -2.46 2.87 -11.13
N LEU A 61 -2.97 1.69 -11.46
CA LEU A 61 -3.58 1.42 -12.75
C LEU A 61 -5.04 1.87 -12.77
N PRO A 62 -5.55 2.32 -13.93
CA PRO A 62 -6.97 2.60 -14.12
C PRO A 62 -7.85 1.40 -13.77
N GLU A 63 -9.09 1.69 -13.38
CA GLU A 63 -10.10 0.67 -13.12
C GLU A 63 -10.37 -0.20 -14.35
N VAL A 64 -10.42 -1.53 -14.13
CA VAL A 64 -10.91 -2.50 -15.11
C VAL A 64 -11.93 -3.41 -14.44
N GLN A 65 -13.20 -3.31 -14.84
CA GLN A 65 -14.31 -4.10 -14.31
C GLN A 65 -14.44 -4.03 -12.78
N LYS A 66 -14.37 -2.83 -12.22
CA LYS A 66 -14.41 -2.52 -10.78
C LYS A 66 -13.25 -3.12 -9.98
N VAL A 67 -12.16 -3.44 -10.68
CA VAL A 67 -10.89 -3.87 -10.10
C VAL A 67 -9.84 -2.79 -10.33
N TYR A 68 -9.23 -2.33 -9.24
CA TYR A 68 -8.07 -1.45 -9.25
C TYR A 68 -6.83 -2.25 -8.91
N ARG A 69 -5.69 -1.84 -9.47
CA ARG A 69 -4.40 -2.49 -9.25
C ARG A 69 -3.33 -1.47 -8.94
N ILE A 70 -2.42 -1.86 -8.06
CA ILE A 70 -1.18 -1.15 -7.80
C ILE A 70 -0.05 -2.12 -8.06
N GLU A 71 0.90 -1.73 -8.90
CA GLU A 71 2.01 -2.58 -9.32
C GLU A 71 3.33 -1.86 -9.09
N THR A 72 4.38 -2.64 -8.85
CA THR A 72 5.73 -2.10 -8.75
C THR A 72 6.24 -1.70 -10.13
N ILE A 73 6.94 -0.57 -10.19
CA ILE A 73 7.64 -0.11 -11.39
C ILE A 73 9.10 0.22 -11.04
N ASP A 74 9.98 0.09 -12.02
CA ASP A 74 11.37 0.47 -11.88
C ASP A 74 11.53 1.99 -12.00
N LEU A 75 11.70 2.68 -10.86
CA LEU A 75 11.86 4.14 -10.80
C LEU A 75 13.08 4.67 -11.59
N TYR A 76 14.09 3.82 -11.76
CA TYR A 76 15.40 4.19 -12.31
C TYR A 76 15.54 3.89 -13.81
N GLU A 77 14.62 3.12 -14.41
CA GLU A 77 14.56 3.03 -15.88
C GLU A 77 14.01 4.33 -16.49
N GLU A 78 13.18 5.06 -15.74
CA GLU A 78 12.52 6.30 -16.20
C GLU A 78 13.27 7.60 -15.82
N ARG A 79 14.25 7.54 -14.90
CA ARG A 79 15.11 8.67 -14.50
C ARG A 79 16.53 8.51 -15.06
N GLU A 80 16.82 9.13 -16.21
CA GLU A 80 18.19 9.26 -16.71
C GLU A 80 19.09 9.97 -15.66
N GLY A 81 20.01 9.22 -15.05
CA GLY A 81 21.15 9.79 -14.30
C GLY A 81 21.17 9.53 -12.79
N ASP A 82 20.14 8.94 -12.20
CA ASP A 82 20.20 8.52 -10.78
C ASP A 82 20.88 7.15 -10.64
N SER A 83 21.87 7.09 -9.76
CA SER A 83 22.74 5.92 -9.59
C SER A 83 22.01 4.79 -8.84
N PRO A 84 22.09 3.51 -9.26
CA PRO A 84 21.39 2.36 -8.65
C PRO A 84 21.78 2.03 -7.19
N ALA A 85 22.65 2.82 -6.56
CA ALA A 85 23.31 2.52 -5.31
C ALA A 85 22.36 2.32 -4.11
N LEU A 86 21.12 2.82 -4.18
CA LEU A 86 20.09 2.59 -3.15
C LEU A 86 19.47 1.17 -3.21
N MET A 87 19.41 0.54 -4.39
CA MET A 87 18.84 -0.81 -4.58
C MET A 87 19.81 -1.94 -4.24
N ASP A 88 21.08 -1.64 -3.92
CA ASP A 88 22.07 -2.69 -3.68
C ASP A 88 21.81 -3.51 -2.40
N HIS A 89 20.90 -3.03 -1.54
CA HIS A 89 20.64 -3.59 -0.21
C HIS A 89 19.24 -4.17 -0.03
N TYR A 90 18.27 -3.84 -0.89
CA TYR A 90 16.93 -4.40 -0.83
C TYR A 90 16.23 -4.33 -2.19
N ASP A 91 15.22 -5.18 -2.35
CA ASP A 91 14.27 -5.15 -3.46
C ASP A 91 12.86 -5.44 -2.91
N VAL A 92 11.83 -4.85 -3.50
CA VAL A 92 10.45 -4.98 -3.04
C VAL A 92 9.51 -5.16 -4.21
N ASP A 93 8.80 -6.29 -4.27
CA ASP A 93 7.67 -6.51 -5.18
C ASP A 93 6.38 -6.27 -4.41
N PHE A 94 5.71 -5.18 -4.74
CA PHE A 94 4.43 -4.74 -4.22
C PHE A 94 3.34 -4.91 -5.28
N ARG A 95 2.32 -5.71 -4.98
CA ARG A 95 1.13 -5.89 -5.82
C ARG A 95 -0.13 -5.82 -4.99
N ALA A 96 -0.91 -4.77 -5.19
CA ALA A 96 -2.21 -4.64 -4.54
C ALA A 96 -3.35 -4.76 -5.55
N ARG A 97 -4.47 -5.33 -5.09
CA ARG A 97 -5.72 -5.42 -5.82
C ARG A 97 -6.85 -4.91 -4.94
N MET A 98 -7.66 -4.00 -5.48
CA MET A 98 -8.93 -3.63 -4.86
C MET A 98 -10.09 -4.05 -5.75
N GLU A 99 -11.16 -4.59 -5.17
CA GLU A 99 -12.37 -4.95 -5.91
C GLU A 99 -13.60 -4.33 -5.24
N LEU A 100 -14.39 -3.61 -6.02
CA LEU A 100 -15.61 -2.96 -5.54
C LEU A 100 -16.81 -3.85 -5.85
N LYS A 101 -17.62 -4.12 -4.83
CA LYS A 101 -18.89 -4.84 -4.95
C LYS A 101 -19.99 -4.03 -4.30
N PRO A 102 -21.20 -3.96 -4.89
CA PRO A 102 -22.36 -3.41 -4.20
C PRO A 102 -22.53 -4.11 -2.84
N TRP A 103 -22.77 -3.32 -1.79
CA TRP A 103 -22.95 -3.87 -0.46
C TRP A 103 -24.34 -4.50 -0.36
N ALA A 104 -24.44 -5.81 -0.54
CA ALA A 104 -25.65 -6.56 -0.26
C ALA A 104 -25.82 -6.67 1.27
N SER A 105 -26.44 -5.66 1.88
CA SER A 105 -26.88 -5.75 3.28
C SER A 105 -28.11 -6.68 3.36
N GLN A 106 -28.08 -7.68 4.25
CA GLN A 106 -29.27 -8.46 4.63
C GLN A 106 -30.28 -7.65 5.47
N VAL A 107 -29.99 -6.37 5.79
CA VAL A 107 -30.69 -5.59 6.81
C VAL A 107 -31.38 -4.33 6.24
N SER A 108 -31.22 -4.04 4.95
CA SER A 108 -31.92 -2.92 4.30
C SER A 108 -32.01 -3.15 2.80
N ASP A 109 -33.19 -2.94 2.24
CA ASP A 109 -33.53 -3.05 0.81
C ASP A 109 -32.75 -2.11 -0.13
N ASP A 110 -31.79 -1.34 0.40
CA ASP A 110 -31.10 -0.30 -0.34
C ASP A 110 -29.60 -0.61 -0.50
N ALA A 111 -29.31 -1.76 -1.10
CA ALA A 111 -27.96 -2.15 -1.56
C ALA A 111 -27.32 -1.13 -2.52
N SER A 112 -28.08 -0.12 -2.96
CA SER A 112 -27.63 1.00 -3.78
C SER A 112 -26.78 2.03 -3.02
N LYS A 113 -26.81 2.04 -1.67
CA LYS A 113 -26.23 3.10 -0.85
C LYS A 113 -24.86 2.80 -0.25
N ALA A 114 -24.32 1.60 -0.43
CA ALA A 114 -23.02 1.25 0.11
C ALA A 114 -22.26 0.30 -0.83
N THR A 115 -20.93 0.32 -0.71
CA THR A 115 -19.99 -0.48 -1.49
C THR A 115 -19.05 -1.23 -0.55
N ALA A 116 -18.93 -2.54 -0.77
CA ALA A 116 -17.90 -3.37 -0.18
C ALA A 116 -16.64 -3.26 -1.03
N VAL A 117 -15.52 -2.87 -0.42
CA VAL A 117 -14.22 -2.88 -1.10
C VAL A 117 -13.34 -3.97 -0.49
N SER A 118 -13.03 -4.98 -1.29
CA SER A 118 -12.02 -6.00 -0.98
C SER A 118 -10.62 -5.43 -1.25
N TRP A 119 -9.66 -5.78 -0.41
CA TRP A 119 -8.25 -5.42 -0.57
C TRP A 119 -7.40 -6.67 -0.43
N ASP A 120 -6.61 -6.96 -1.46
CA ASP A 120 -5.60 -8.01 -1.46
C ASP A 120 -4.23 -7.34 -1.65
N LEU A 121 -3.24 -7.73 -0.86
CA LEU A 121 -1.86 -7.28 -0.99
C LEU A 121 -0.95 -8.50 -1.03
N ASP A 122 -0.21 -8.61 -2.13
CA ASP A 122 0.94 -9.48 -2.25
C ASP A 122 2.21 -8.62 -2.12
N LEU A 123 3.10 -9.02 -1.22
CA LEU A 123 4.32 -8.28 -0.91
C LEU A 123 5.48 -9.26 -0.71
N ALA A 124 6.49 -9.12 -1.54
CA ALA A 124 7.79 -9.78 -1.36
C ALA A 124 8.88 -8.73 -1.13
N VAL A 125 9.78 -9.02 -0.19
CA VAL A 125 10.92 -8.15 0.13
C VAL A 125 12.17 -9.00 0.15
N TRP A 126 13.16 -8.62 -0.65
CA TRP A 126 14.50 -9.19 -0.62
C TRP A 126 15.45 -8.20 0.02
N ILE A 127 16.40 -8.68 0.82
CA ILE A 127 17.37 -7.84 1.51
C ILE A 127 18.74 -8.46 1.32
N ARG A 128 19.69 -7.67 0.84
CA ARG A 128 21.09 -8.05 0.75
C ARG A 128 21.84 -7.54 1.97
N LEU A 129 22.20 -8.45 2.86
CA LEU A 129 22.97 -8.14 4.05
C LEU A 129 24.44 -7.84 3.71
N PRO A 130 25.07 -6.83 4.35
CA PRO A 130 26.50 -6.57 4.23
C PRO A 130 27.34 -7.76 4.71
N ARG A 131 28.51 -7.95 4.08
CA ARG A 131 29.45 -9.06 4.36
C ARG A 131 29.96 -9.14 5.81
N VAL A 132 29.83 -8.08 6.62
CA VAL A 132 30.26 -8.08 8.03
C VAL A 132 29.25 -8.84 8.93
N ILE A 133 28.00 -9.01 8.48
CA ILE A 133 26.90 -9.62 9.25
C ILE A 133 26.85 -11.15 9.10
N THR A 134 27.60 -11.74 8.16
CA THR A 134 27.63 -13.19 7.92
C THR A 134 28.27 -14.01 9.05
N MET A 135 28.64 -13.38 10.17
CA MET A 135 29.02 -14.08 11.41
C MET A 135 27.82 -14.36 12.34
N LEU A 136 26.63 -13.83 12.03
CA LEU A 136 25.41 -14.12 12.79
C LEU A 136 24.81 -15.46 12.35
N PRO A 137 24.21 -16.24 13.28
CA PRO A 137 23.50 -17.46 12.92
C PRO A 137 22.35 -17.19 11.94
N ASP A 138 22.16 -18.07 10.96
CA ASP A 138 21.12 -17.92 9.92
C ASP A 138 19.71 -17.66 10.49
N GLY A 139 19.37 -18.28 11.63
CA GLY A 139 18.08 -18.05 12.29
C GLY A 139 17.86 -16.62 12.80
N LEU A 140 18.93 -15.93 13.20
CA LEU A 140 18.87 -14.53 13.66
C LEU A 140 18.71 -13.55 12.49
N VAL A 141 19.34 -13.89 11.37
CA VAL A 141 19.17 -13.20 10.09
C VAL A 141 17.74 -13.33 9.58
N GLN A 142 17.22 -14.56 9.52
CA GLN A 142 15.87 -14.84 9.05
C GLN A 142 14.80 -14.17 9.91
N SER A 143 14.91 -14.26 11.24
CA SER A 143 13.97 -13.62 12.17
C SER A 143 13.98 -12.09 12.08
N SER A 144 15.12 -11.46 11.77
CA SER A 144 15.21 -10.01 11.55
C SER A 144 14.53 -9.61 10.23
N GLY A 145 14.73 -10.39 9.16
CA GLY A 145 14.02 -10.21 7.88
C GLY A 145 12.51 -10.39 8.01
N ASP A 146 12.07 -11.44 8.71
CA ASP A 146 10.66 -11.70 9.00
C ASP A 146 10.01 -10.58 9.80
N HIS A 147 10.75 -9.99 10.76
CA HIS A 147 10.25 -8.87 11.55
C HIS A 147 10.06 -7.62 10.69
N LEU A 148 11.05 -7.32 9.84
CA LEU A 148 10.99 -6.22 8.89
C LEU A 148 9.81 -6.38 7.91
N LEU A 149 9.66 -7.54 7.29
CA LEU A 149 8.53 -7.84 6.42
C LEU A 149 7.19 -7.66 7.16
N LYS A 150 7.07 -8.17 8.39
CA LYS A 150 5.86 -7.98 9.21
C LYS A 150 5.58 -6.52 9.51
N GLN A 151 6.60 -5.70 9.78
CA GLN A 151 6.44 -4.28 10.01
C GLN A 151 5.96 -3.56 8.75
N ILE A 152 6.56 -3.86 7.60
CA ILE A 152 6.16 -3.31 6.30
C ILE A 152 4.71 -3.68 5.97
N VAL A 153 4.36 -4.98 6.01
CA VAL A 153 2.99 -5.46 5.75
C VAL A 153 1.99 -4.77 6.69
N ARG A 154 2.32 -4.66 7.98
CA ARG A 154 1.45 -4.00 8.97
C ARG A 154 1.26 -2.52 8.66
N GLN A 155 2.32 -1.83 8.23
CA GLN A 155 2.28 -0.40 7.92
C GLN A 155 1.52 -0.11 6.63
N ILE A 156 1.70 -0.91 5.58
CA ILE A 156 1.01 -0.67 4.31
C ILE A 156 -0.44 -1.18 4.36
N SER A 157 -0.64 -2.47 4.59
CA SER A 157 -1.94 -3.11 4.36
C SER A 157 -3.03 -2.60 5.29
N ARG A 158 -2.75 -2.54 6.60
CA ARG A 158 -3.76 -2.18 7.59
C ARG A 158 -4.01 -0.68 7.68
N ARG A 159 -2.96 0.12 7.49
CA ARG A 159 -3.06 1.57 7.64
C ARG A 159 -3.66 2.21 6.40
N LEU A 160 -3.20 1.84 5.21
CA LEU A 160 -3.69 2.42 3.96
C LEU A 160 -5.18 2.12 3.80
N THR A 161 -5.60 0.86 3.98
CA THR A 161 -7.01 0.46 3.90
C THR A 161 -7.90 1.31 4.82
N TRP A 162 -7.51 1.51 6.08
CA TRP A 162 -8.30 2.34 6.99
C TRP A 162 -8.24 3.83 6.64
N LYS A 163 -7.07 4.34 6.25
CA LYS A 163 -6.91 5.75 5.93
C LYS A 163 -7.70 6.15 4.70
N VAL A 164 -7.76 5.29 3.69
CA VAL A 164 -8.62 5.47 2.52
C VAL A 164 -10.10 5.47 2.92
N GLN A 165 -10.51 4.58 3.83
CA GLN A 165 -11.89 4.59 4.36
C GLN A 165 -12.20 5.88 5.12
N GLU A 166 -11.31 6.32 5.99
CA GLU A 166 -11.46 7.52 6.81
C GLU A 166 -11.49 8.80 5.94
N ASP A 167 -10.56 8.94 4.99
CA ASP A 167 -10.48 10.08 4.06
C ASP A 167 -11.72 10.14 3.15
N PHE A 168 -12.17 8.99 2.63
CA PHE A 168 -13.39 8.91 1.83
C PHE A 168 -14.61 9.46 2.59
N HIS A 169 -14.87 8.96 3.79
CA HIS A 169 -16.05 9.37 4.56
C HIS A 169 -15.94 10.84 4.99
N ALA A 170 -14.76 11.30 5.39
CA ALA A 170 -14.54 12.70 5.73
C ALA A 170 -14.79 13.64 4.53
N ASN A 171 -14.27 13.29 3.34
CA ASN A 171 -14.41 14.09 2.13
C ASN A 171 -15.87 14.16 1.63
N HIS A 172 -16.69 13.17 1.97
CA HIS A 172 -18.12 13.12 1.62
C HIS A 172 -19.06 13.55 2.76
N GLY A 173 -18.54 14.01 3.90
CA GLY A 173 -19.36 14.40 5.05
C GLY A 173 -20.16 13.24 5.68
N LEU A 174 -19.65 12.01 5.54
CA LEU A 174 -20.29 10.78 6.02
C LEU A 174 -19.67 10.33 7.35
N VAL A 175 -20.45 9.62 8.16
CA VAL A 175 -19.94 8.99 9.38
C VAL A 175 -19.14 7.74 8.99
N CYS A 176 -17.85 7.70 9.32
CA CYS A 176 -17.00 6.56 9.01
C CYS A 176 -17.42 5.32 9.83
N PRO A 177 -17.71 4.17 9.19
CA PRO A 177 -17.97 2.92 9.88
C PRO A 177 -16.81 2.50 10.78
N PRO A 178 -17.06 1.70 11.84
CA PRO A 178 -16.01 1.21 12.71
C PRO A 178 -15.05 0.29 11.96
N ARG A 179 -13.78 0.31 12.40
CA ARG A 179 -12.72 -0.56 11.89
C ARG A 179 -13.12 -2.03 12.04
N ARG A 180 -13.49 -2.68 10.93
CA ARG A 180 -13.58 -4.14 10.88
C ARG A 180 -12.17 -4.67 10.60
N ARG A 181 -11.71 -5.67 11.36
CA ARG A 181 -10.44 -6.33 11.07
C ARG A 181 -10.53 -6.93 9.67
N ALA A 182 -9.63 -6.55 8.77
CA ALA A 182 -9.39 -7.31 7.56
C ALA A 182 -8.95 -8.72 8.00
N ALA A 183 -9.65 -9.75 7.51
CA ALA A 183 -9.23 -11.13 7.66
C ALA A 183 -8.03 -11.29 6.72
N PHE A 184 -6.84 -11.38 7.29
CA PHE A 184 -5.62 -11.81 6.60
C PHE A 184 -5.37 -13.26 6.99
#